data_AF-A0A1F2QMA3-F1
#
_entry.id   AF-A0A1F2QMA3-F1
#
_cell.length_a   1.000
_cell.length_b   1.000
_cell.length_c   1.000
_cell.angle_alpha   90.00
_cell.angle_beta   90.00
_cell.angle_gamma   90.00
#
_symmetry.space_group_name_H-M   'P 1'
#
loop_
_entity.id
_entity.type
_entity.pdbx_description
1 polymer ?
#
loop_
_entity_poly.entity_id
_entity_poly.type
_entity_poly.pdbx_seq_one_letter_code
_entity_poly.pdbx_strand_id
1 'polypeptide(L)'
;MIAALFLAAAAAAAADPTYVVERVVRLGGEVRRTSVFRNGVAVVVREKVGEEKRVLRQSLNEIELQVLTQIVDESYPDLTRFGNVGQSPVEGMVDLRLAPLGREPLIVRFPLTGVQVLGAARIGQALDGLEARMTGPGGIREDLRDWQPHVGDWLELEDARVGQVIEVLPVGPGLLVRVEIGTGPASIFVSDGELRRITVRRIKK
;
A
#
# COMPACT_ATOMS: atom_id res chain seq x y z
N MET A 1 34.86 44.04 -4.70
CA MET A 1 34.85 42.66 -5.22
C MET A 1 34.28 41.79 -4.12
N ILE A 2 33.05 41.31 -4.30
CA ILE A 2 32.16 40.82 -3.24
C ILE A 2 32.51 39.37 -2.88
N ALA A 3 32.80 39.14 -1.60
CA ALA A 3 32.98 37.82 -1.02
C ALA A 3 31.65 37.08 -1.01
N ALA A 4 31.54 36.03 -1.81
CA ALA A 4 30.37 35.17 -1.86
C ALA A 4 30.39 34.21 -0.66
N LEU A 5 29.54 34.53 0.29
CA LEU A 5 29.13 33.74 1.44
C LEU A 5 28.50 32.43 0.93
N PHE A 6 29.24 31.32 0.95
CA PHE A 6 28.64 30.00 0.74
C PHE A 6 27.95 29.58 2.05
N LEU A 7 26.65 29.90 2.12
CA LEU A 7 25.72 29.31 3.08
C LEU A 7 25.65 27.81 2.80
N ALA A 8 26.38 27.01 3.59
CA ALA A 8 26.17 25.58 3.66
C ALA A 8 24.84 25.34 4.41
N ALA A 9 23.75 25.27 3.65
CA ALA A 9 22.48 24.77 4.16
C ALA A 9 22.67 23.27 4.47
N ALA A 10 22.84 22.97 5.76
CA ALA A 10 22.74 21.63 6.30
C ALA A 10 21.30 21.14 6.05
N ALA A 11 21.09 20.49 4.92
CA ALA A 11 19.92 19.65 4.71
C ALA A 11 20.03 18.51 5.72
N ALA A 12 19.27 18.61 6.80
CA ALA A 12 19.02 17.48 7.68
C ALA A 12 18.50 16.34 6.82
N ALA A 13 19.34 15.33 6.61
CA ALA A 13 18.97 14.10 5.93
C ALA A 13 17.87 13.43 6.76
N ALA A 14 16.61 13.71 6.42
CA ALA A 14 15.51 12.85 6.80
C ALA A 14 15.89 11.46 6.27
N ALA A 15 16.12 10.51 7.18
CA ALA A 15 16.53 9.16 6.82
C ALA A 15 15.62 8.63 5.71
N ASP A 16 16.20 8.21 4.58
CA ASP A 16 15.43 7.65 3.47
C ASP A 16 14.48 6.58 4.02
N PRO A 17 13.18 6.60 3.64
CA PRO A 17 12.23 5.63 4.13
C PRO A 17 12.75 4.23 3.81
N THR A 18 13.22 3.53 4.85
CA THR A 18 13.79 2.20 4.70
C THR A 18 12.64 1.22 4.58
N TYR A 19 12.65 0.41 3.52
CA TYR A 19 11.65 -0.64 3.36
C TYR A 19 11.84 -1.72 4.43
N VAL A 20 10.76 -2.37 4.84
CA VAL A 20 10.81 -3.65 5.56
C VAL A 20 11.06 -4.76 4.54
N VAL A 21 10.33 -4.70 3.42
CA VAL A 21 10.44 -5.65 2.32
C VAL A 21 10.09 -4.97 1.00
N GLU A 22 10.80 -5.35 -0.06
CA GLU A 22 10.51 -4.98 -1.44
C GLU A 22 10.63 -6.21 -2.34
N ARG A 23 9.64 -6.40 -3.21
CA ARG A 23 9.68 -7.39 -4.29
C ARG A 23 9.70 -6.68 -5.62
N VAL A 24 10.68 -6.98 -6.46
CA VAL A 24 10.78 -6.51 -7.84
C VAL A 24 10.67 -7.69 -8.78
N VAL A 25 9.62 -7.72 -9.59
CA VAL A 25 9.40 -8.73 -10.64
C VAL A 25 9.70 -8.08 -11.98
N ARG A 26 10.51 -8.75 -12.81
CA ARG A 26 10.81 -8.30 -14.18
C ARG A 26 10.42 -9.37 -15.19
N LEU A 27 9.50 -9.07 -16.10
CA LEU A 27 8.99 -10.01 -17.09
C LEU A 27 8.54 -9.28 -18.36
N GLY A 28 9.02 -9.65 -19.55
CA GLY A 28 8.42 -9.20 -20.81
C GLY A 28 8.43 -7.69 -21.03
N GLY A 29 9.48 -6.99 -20.56
CA GLY A 29 9.52 -5.52 -20.59
C GLY A 29 8.62 -4.82 -19.56
N GLU A 30 8.02 -5.58 -18.63
CA GLU A 30 7.30 -5.06 -17.47
C GLU A 30 8.16 -5.18 -16.20
N VAL A 31 8.20 -4.12 -15.41
CA VAL A 31 8.75 -4.08 -14.06
C VAL A 31 7.62 -3.79 -13.08
N ARG A 32 7.43 -4.72 -12.16
CA ARG A 32 6.45 -4.60 -11.08
C ARG A 32 7.17 -4.59 -9.74
N ARG A 33 6.95 -3.55 -8.95
CA ARG A 33 7.59 -3.35 -7.65
C ARG A 33 6.54 -3.18 -6.57
N THR A 34 6.64 -3.99 -5.52
CA THR A 34 5.79 -3.89 -4.33
C THR A 34 6.69 -3.68 -3.13
N SER A 35 6.59 -2.52 -2.49
CA SER A 35 7.44 -2.10 -1.37
C SER A 35 6.58 -1.80 -0.15
N VAL A 36 6.98 -2.31 1.01
CA VAL A 36 6.37 -1.98 2.31
C VAL A 36 7.42 -1.26 3.14
N PHE A 37 7.10 -0.06 3.58
CA PHE A 37 8.00 0.82 4.31
C PHE A 37 7.77 0.73 5.82
N ARG A 38 8.83 0.98 6.60
CA ARG A 38 8.78 0.95 8.08
C ARG A 38 7.78 1.93 8.68
N ASN A 39 7.43 2.98 7.95
CA ASN A 39 6.41 3.97 8.35
C ASN A 39 4.97 3.53 8.02
N GLY A 40 4.74 2.25 7.69
CA GLY A 40 3.41 1.72 7.38
C GLY A 40 2.91 2.10 5.99
N VAL A 41 3.74 2.60 5.10
CA VAL A 41 3.33 2.90 3.72
C VAL A 41 3.62 1.70 2.83
N ALA A 42 2.62 1.24 2.08
CA ALA A 42 2.78 0.31 0.97
C ALA A 42 2.77 1.06 -0.37
N VAL A 43 3.65 0.68 -1.29
CA VAL A 43 3.74 1.24 -2.64
C VAL A 43 3.79 0.12 -3.66
N VAL A 44 2.92 0.19 -4.66
CA VAL A 44 2.95 -0.68 -5.84
C VAL A 44 3.26 0.20 -7.05
N VAL A 45 4.34 -0.12 -7.75
CA VAL A 45 4.73 0.52 -9.00
C VAL A 45 4.65 -0.50 -10.11
N ARG A 46 3.96 -0.15 -11.20
CA ARG A 46 3.94 -0.92 -12.43
C ARG A 46 4.46 -0.03 -13.56
N GLU A 47 5.50 -0.50 -14.22
CA GLU A 47 6.15 0.16 -15.33
C GLU A 47 6.23 -0.85 -16.47
N LYS A 48 5.69 -0.48 -17.64
CA LYS A 48 5.72 -1.32 -18.83
C LYS A 48 6.20 -0.48 -19.99
N VAL A 49 7.10 -1.03 -20.81
CA VAL A 49 7.65 -0.32 -21.97
C VAL A 49 6.52 0.18 -22.87
N GLY A 50 6.50 1.50 -23.11
CA GLY A 50 5.50 2.16 -23.94
C GLY A 50 4.21 2.55 -23.20
N GLU A 51 4.09 2.30 -21.89
CA GLU A 51 2.96 2.70 -21.07
C GLU A 51 3.37 3.71 -19.99
N GLU A 52 2.41 4.52 -19.52
CA GLU A 52 2.65 5.42 -18.40
C GLU A 52 2.89 4.64 -17.11
N LYS A 53 3.90 5.07 -16.35
CA LYS A 53 4.22 4.48 -15.06
C LYS A 53 3.06 4.66 -14.08
N ARG A 54 2.49 3.55 -13.61
CA ARG A 54 1.43 3.57 -12.59
C ARG A 54 2.04 3.40 -11.20
N VAL A 55 1.72 4.33 -10.30
CA VAL A 55 2.13 4.28 -8.90
C VAL A 55 0.90 4.31 -8.01
N LEU A 56 0.77 3.31 -7.14
CA LEU A 56 -0.27 3.23 -6.12
C LEU A 56 0.39 3.27 -4.76
N ARG A 57 -0.21 4.02 -3.83
CA ARG A 57 0.26 4.16 -2.46
C ARG A 57 -0.91 3.94 -1.52
N GLN A 58 -0.70 3.16 -0.47
CA GLN A 58 -1.69 2.92 0.57
C GLN A 58 -1.02 2.95 1.94
N SER A 59 -1.67 3.57 2.93
CA SER A 59 -1.28 3.42 4.33
C SER A 59 -1.81 2.09 4.88
N LEU A 60 -0.94 1.35 5.53
CA LEU A 60 -1.27 0.15 6.28
C LEU A 60 -1.65 0.55 7.71
N ASN A 61 -2.62 -0.14 8.28
CA ASN A 61 -2.86 -0.04 9.71
C ASN A 61 -1.76 -0.77 10.51
N GLU A 62 -1.74 -0.55 11.82
CA GLU A 62 -0.72 -1.11 12.71
C GLU A 62 -0.67 -2.65 12.66
N ILE A 63 -1.82 -3.31 12.63
CA ILE A 63 -1.93 -4.77 12.58
C ILE A 63 -1.36 -5.30 11.26
N GLU A 64 -1.68 -4.67 10.13
CA GLU A 64 -1.17 -5.06 8.81
C GLU A 64 0.34 -4.94 8.73
N LEU A 65 0.89 -3.82 9.23
CA LEU A 65 2.34 -3.61 9.27
C LEU A 65 3.00 -4.64 10.20
N GLN A 66 2.42 -4.92 11.37
CA GLN A 66 2.94 -5.89 12.32
C GLN A 66 2.96 -7.30 11.73
N VAL A 67 1.88 -7.73 11.08
CA VAL A 67 1.78 -9.05 10.42
C VAL A 67 2.83 -9.18 9.31
N LEU A 68 2.97 -8.17 8.44
CA LEU A 68 3.99 -8.18 7.39
C LEU A 68 5.41 -8.22 7.95
N THR A 69 5.67 -7.45 9.01
CA THR A 69 6.97 -7.45 9.69
C THR A 69 7.27 -8.81 10.31
N GLN A 70 6.30 -9.43 10.98
CA GLN A 70 6.42 -10.77 11.55
C GLN A 70 6.71 -11.82 10.48
N ILE A 71 5.99 -11.80 9.35
CA ILE A 71 6.23 -12.72 8.23
C ILE A 71 7.68 -12.58 7.73
N VAL A 72 8.18 -11.35 7.61
CA VAL A 72 9.57 -11.08 7.22
C VAL A 72 10.55 -11.62 8.25
N ASP A 73 10.33 -11.34 9.53
CA ASP A 73 11.23 -11.76 10.62
C ASP A 73 11.32 -13.28 10.78
N GLU A 74 10.19 -13.98 10.63
CA GLU A 74 10.10 -15.45 10.65
C GLU A 74 10.76 -16.09 9.41
N SER A 75 10.64 -15.45 8.25
CA SER A 75 11.15 -15.98 6.98
C SER A 75 12.63 -15.68 6.77
N TYR A 76 13.16 -14.65 7.44
CA TYR A 76 14.54 -14.19 7.28
C TYR A 76 15.59 -15.30 7.55
N PRO A 77 15.54 -16.10 8.62
CA PRO A 77 16.53 -17.16 8.87
C PRO A 77 16.59 -18.21 7.76
N ASP A 78 15.44 -18.57 7.17
CA ASP A 78 15.38 -19.47 6.02
C ASP A 78 16.10 -18.84 4.81
N LEU A 79 15.78 -17.57 4.54
CA LEU A 79 16.29 -16.83 3.39
C LEU A 79 17.78 -16.51 3.44
N THR A 80 18.36 -16.30 4.63
CA THR A 80 19.81 -16.04 4.77
C THR A 80 20.68 -17.17 4.19
N ARG A 81 20.18 -18.41 4.19
CA ARG A 81 20.88 -19.58 3.63
C ARG A 81 20.96 -19.57 2.10
N PHE A 82 20.14 -18.75 1.46
CA PHE A 82 20.07 -18.57 0.02
C PHE A 82 20.65 -17.21 -0.44
N GLY A 83 21.25 -16.47 0.50
CA GLY A 83 21.83 -15.16 0.25
C GLY A 83 23.07 -15.21 -0.64
N ASN A 84 23.11 -14.30 -1.61
CA ASN A 84 24.19 -14.04 -2.58
C ASN A 84 24.36 -15.04 -3.73
N VAL A 85 23.32 -15.22 -4.55
CA VAL A 85 23.53 -15.61 -5.96
C VAL A 85 23.66 -14.34 -6.79
N GLY A 86 24.91 -13.92 -6.99
CA GLY A 86 25.24 -12.81 -7.88
C GLY A 86 25.01 -13.21 -9.33
N GLN A 87 23.84 -12.89 -9.87
CA GLN A 87 23.64 -12.70 -11.31
C GLN A 87 22.85 -11.42 -11.54
N SER A 88 23.29 -10.65 -12.55
CA SER A 88 22.65 -9.42 -13.03
C SER A 88 21.13 -9.63 -13.19
N PRO A 89 20.27 -8.61 -13.01
CA PRO A 89 18.83 -8.78 -13.22
C PRO A 89 18.55 -9.21 -14.67
N VAL A 90 18.27 -10.51 -14.85
CA VAL A 90 17.83 -11.10 -16.12
C VAL A 90 16.31 -11.07 -16.17
N GLU A 91 15.75 -11.02 -17.38
CA GLU A 91 14.32 -11.20 -17.60
C GLU A 91 13.80 -12.51 -16.97
N GLY A 92 12.60 -12.47 -16.37
CA GLY A 92 12.02 -13.62 -15.69
C GLY A 92 12.52 -13.85 -14.27
N MET A 93 13.16 -12.85 -13.65
CA MET A 93 13.66 -12.92 -12.26
C MET A 93 12.82 -12.10 -11.28
N VAL A 94 12.81 -12.56 -10.03
CA VAL A 94 12.28 -11.86 -8.86
C VAL A 94 13.44 -11.48 -7.95
N ASP A 95 13.57 -10.19 -7.65
CA ASP A 95 14.43 -9.69 -6.56
C ASP A 95 13.56 -9.49 -5.33
N LEU A 96 13.84 -10.23 -4.26
CA LEU A 96 13.25 -10.01 -2.95
C LEU A 96 14.29 -9.36 -2.03
N ARG A 97 14.03 -8.11 -1.63
CA ARG A 97 14.89 -7.31 -0.76
C ARG A 97 14.24 -7.20 0.60
N LEU A 98 14.96 -7.54 1.65
CA LEU A 98 14.49 -7.52 3.02
C LEU A 98 15.39 -6.60 3.83
N ALA A 99 14.81 -5.74 4.65
CA ALA A 99 15.54 -4.93 5.62
C ALA A 99 14.79 -4.87 6.97
N PRO A 100 14.64 -6.03 7.66
CA PRO A 100 14.00 -6.08 8.97
C PRO A 100 14.74 -5.23 9.99
N LEU A 101 14.03 -4.84 11.05
CA LEU A 101 14.60 -3.99 12.09
C LEU A 101 15.66 -4.76 12.88
N GLY A 102 16.84 -4.15 13.07
CA GLY A 102 17.93 -4.76 13.85
C GLY A 102 18.66 -5.93 13.16
N ARG A 103 18.43 -6.17 11.87
CA ARG A 103 19.14 -7.20 11.08
C ARG A 103 19.77 -6.60 9.82
N GLU A 104 20.75 -7.30 9.27
CA GLU A 104 21.39 -6.87 8.01
C GLU A 104 20.41 -6.99 6.82
N PRO A 105 20.40 -6.04 5.89
CA PRO A 105 19.63 -6.17 4.67
C PRO A 105 20.04 -7.40 3.86
N LEU A 106 19.05 -8.09 3.30
CA LEU A 106 19.24 -9.30 2.51
C LEU A 106 18.60 -9.13 1.13
N ILE A 107 19.27 -9.60 0.09
CA ILE A 107 18.71 -9.70 -1.26
C ILE A 107 18.72 -11.16 -1.69
N VAL A 108 17.53 -11.67 -2.02
CA VAL A 108 17.34 -13.02 -2.56
C VAL A 108 16.85 -12.88 -3.99
N ARG A 109 17.44 -13.63 -4.91
CA ARG A 109 17.07 -13.62 -6.33
C ARG A 109 16.68 -15.02 -6.77
N PHE A 110 15.54 -15.14 -7.45
CA PHE A 110 15.07 -16.42 -7.96
C PHE A 110 14.26 -16.25 -9.25
N PRO A 111 14.24 -17.26 -10.14
CA PRO A 111 13.43 -17.20 -11.35
C PRO A 111 11.94 -17.23 -10.99
N LEU A 112 11.12 -16.50 -11.75
CA LEU A 112 9.68 -16.38 -11.54
C LEU A 112 8.97 -17.74 -11.57
N THR A 113 9.45 -18.65 -12.41
CA THR A 113 8.92 -20.03 -12.58
C THR A 113 9.66 -21.08 -11.74
N GLY A 114 10.62 -20.67 -10.90
CA GLY A 114 11.38 -21.58 -10.06
C GLY A 114 10.62 -22.06 -8.83
N VAL A 115 11.06 -23.20 -8.29
CA VAL A 115 10.63 -23.66 -6.97
C VAL A 115 11.14 -22.66 -5.93
N GLN A 116 10.22 -22.07 -5.17
CA GLN A 116 10.53 -21.10 -4.14
C GLN A 116 10.79 -21.81 -2.80
N VAL A 117 11.75 -21.30 -2.05
CA VAL A 117 11.93 -21.67 -0.65
C VAL A 117 10.75 -21.15 0.17
N LEU A 118 10.41 -21.82 1.26
CA LEU A 118 9.19 -21.54 2.02
C LEU A 118 9.13 -20.07 2.48
N GLY A 119 10.24 -19.51 2.96
CA GLY A 119 10.30 -18.10 3.35
C GLY A 119 10.00 -17.13 2.21
N ALA A 120 10.49 -17.42 1.00
CA ALA A 120 10.23 -16.58 -0.18
C ALA A 120 8.77 -16.68 -0.62
N ALA A 121 8.19 -17.88 -0.57
CA ALA A 121 6.79 -18.12 -0.90
C ALA A 121 5.83 -17.40 0.07
N ARG A 122 6.10 -17.47 1.39
CA ARG A 122 5.27 -16.79 2.41
C ARG A 122 5.27 -15.28 2.22
N ILE A 123 6.44 -14.69 2.00
CA ILE A 123 6.55 -13.25 1.73
C ILE A 123 5.90 -12.90 0.38
N GLY A 124 6.14 -13.70 -0.66
CA GLY A 124 5.53 -13.52 -1.96
C GLY A 124 4.00 -13.47 -1.88
N GLN A 125 3.41 -14.46 -1.22
CA GLN A 125 1.96 -14.54 -1.01
C GLN A 125 1.40 -13.33 -0.25
N ALA A 126 2.09 -12.88 0.80
CA ALA A 126 1.67 -11.69 1.56
C ALA A 126 1.68 -10.42 0.68
N LEU A 127 2.71 -10.26 -0.16
CA LEU A 127 2.81 -9.14 -1.08
C LEU A 127 1.83 -9.24 -2.26
N ASP A 128 1.52 -10.45 -2.74
CA ASP A 128 0.50 -10.68 -3.76
C ASP A 128 -0.89 -10.30 -3.24
N GLY A 129 -1.23 -10.69 -2.01
CA GLY A 129 -2.49 -10.30 -1.37
C GLY A 129 -2.62 -8.78 -1.20
N LEU A 130 -1.54 -8.13 -0.76
CA LEU A 130 -1.47 -6.67 -0.65
C LEU A 130 -1.62 -5.99 -2.02
N GLU A 131 -0.91 -6.47 -3.02
CA GLU A 131 -0.96 -5.93 -4.38
C GLU A 131 -2.34 -6.11 -5.01
N ALA A 132 -2.95 -7.29 -4.90
CA ALA A 132 -4.29 -7.57 -5.40
C ALA A 132 -5.33 -6.63 -4.76
N ARG A 133 -5.20 -6.36 -3.46
CA ARG A 133 -6.05 -5.40 -2.76
C ARG A 133 -5.84 -3.96 -3.24
N MET A 134 -4.58 -3.55 -3.45
CA MET A 134 -4.26 -2.20 -3.93
C MET A 134 -4.65 -1.97 -5.39
N THR A 135 -4.62 -3.02 -6.22
CA THR A 135 -4.90 -2.94 -7.67
C THR A 135 -6.33 -3.32 -8.04
N GLY A 136 -7.05 -4.00 -7.15
CA GLY A 136 -8.45 -4.37 -7.34
C GLY A 136 -9.39 -3.15 -7.37
N PRO A 137 -10.63 -3.33 -7.86
CA PRO A 137 -11.66 -2.30 -7.79
C PRO A 137 -11.92 -1.98 -6.31
N GLY A 138 -11.52 -0.78 -5.87
CA GLY A 138 -11.42 -0.36 -4.46
C GLY A 138 -10.10 0.37 -4.11
N GLY A 139 -9.13 0.38 -5.04
CA GLY A 139 -7.80 0.97 -4.88
C GLY A 139 -7.75 2.50 -4.89
N ILE A 140 -8.02 3.12 -3.75
CA ILE A 140 -7.36 4.25 -3.07
C ILE A 140 -8.37 4.64 -2.00
N ARG A 141 -8.17 4.12 -0.79
CA ARG A 141 -8.95 4.55 0.35
C ARG A 141 -8.52 5.96 0.73
N GLU A 142 -9.42 6.91 0.58
CA GLU A 142 -9.24 8.27 1.08
C GLU A 142 -9.12 8.24 2.61
N ASP A 143 -8.21 9.05 3.15
CA ASP A 143 -8.13 9.25 4.59
C ASP A 143 -9.28 10.15 5.05
N LEU A 144 -10.30 9.53 5.65
CA LEU A 144 -11.55 10.19 6.05
C LEU A 144 -11.60 10.48 7.56
N ARG A 145 -10.46 10.41 8.27
CA ARG A 145 -10.43 10.62 9.73
C ARG A 145 -10.96 11.99 10.16
N ASP A 146 -10.72 13.04 9.36
CA ASP A 146 -11.17 14.40 9.63
C ASP A 146 -12.40 14.81 8.81
N TRP A 147 -12.91 13.92 7.95
CA TRP A 147 -14.06 14.23 7.09
C TRP A 147 -15.37 14.15 7.88
N GLN A 148 -16.12 15.25 7.90
CA GLN A 148 -17.49 15.27 8.43
C GLN A 148 -18.49 15.05 7.28
N PRO A 149 -19.41 14.07 7.37
CA PRO A 149 -20.38 13.80 6.31
C PRO A 149 -21.35 14.98 6.12
N HIS A 150 -21.59 15.37 4.86
CA HIS A 150 -22.58 16.38 4.50
C HIS A 150 -23.62 15.81 3.53
N VAL A 151 -24.85 16.31 3.61
CA VAL A 151 -25.89 15.98 2.64
C VAL A 151 -25.42 16.38 1.24
N GLY A 152 -25.53 15.44 0.30
CA GLY A 152 -25.05 15.60 -1.07
C GLY A 152 -23.69 14.95 -1.35
N ASP A 153 -22.94 14.53 -0.32
CA ASP A 153 -21.68 13.81 -0.50
C ASP A 153 -21.92 12.49 -1.24
N TRP A 154 -21.12 12.24 -2.28
CA TRP A 154 -21.11 10.97 -3.01
C TRP A 154 -19.91 10.14 -2.57
N LEU A 155 -20.15 8.85 -2.34
CA LEU A 155 -19.23 7.94 -1.68
C LEU A 155 -19.10 6.65 -2.50
N GLU A 156 -17.89 6.17 -2.66
CA GLU A 156 -17.63 4.78 -3.06
C GLU A 156 -17.46 3.95 -1.78
N LEU A 157 -18.24 2.88 -1.65
CA LEU A 157 -18.21 1.96 -0.51
C LEU A 157 -17.23 0.80 -0.76
N GLU A 158 -16.83 0.10 0.31
CA GLU A 158 -15.88 -1.04 0.26
C GLU A 158 -16.32 -2.17 -0.68
N ASP A 159 -17.62 -2.32 -0.91
CA ASP A 159 -18.19 -3.31 -1.83
C ASP A 159 -18.36 -2.79 -3.27
N ALA A 160 -17.67 -1.69 -3.61
CA ALA A 160 -17.71 -0.99 -4.89
C ALA A 160 -19.08 -0.39 -5.26
N ARG A 161 -20.06 -0.37 -4.35
CA ARG A 161 -21.31 0.37 -4.58
C ARG A 161 -21.09 1.85 -4.36
N VAL A 162 -21.86 2.65 -5.10
CA VAL A 162 -21.90 4.11 -4.94
C VAL A 162 -23.08 4.48 -4.06
N GLY A 163 -22.83 5.31 -3.05
CA GLY A 163 -23.85 5.86 -2.18
C GLY A 163 -23.87 7.39 -2.16
N GLN A 164 -25.03 7.97 -1.88
CA GLN A 164 -25.20 9.40 -1.65
C GLN A 164 -25.68 9.63 -0.22
N VAL A 165 -25.02 10.55 0.49
CA VAL A 165 -25.52 11.04 1.78
C VAL A 165 -26.77 11.87 1.54
N ILE A 166 -27.92 11.39 2.00
CA ILE A 166 -29.21 12.07 1.83
C ILE A 166 -29.71 12.72 3.11
N GLU A 167 -29.20 12.30 4.28
CA GLU A 167 -29.62 12.82 5.57
C GLU A 167 -28.47 12.70 6.59
N VAL A 168 -28.29 13.72 7.43
CA VAL A 168 -27.33 13.72 8.55
C VAL A 168 -28.06 14.23 9.78
N LEU A 169 -28.18 13.39 10.81
CA LEU A 169 -28.91 13.65 12.04
C LEU A 169 -27.95 13.68 13.23
N PRO A 170 -27.97 14.72 14.08
CA PRO A 170 -27.21 14.70 15.32
C PRO A 170 -27.84 13.72 16.31
N VAL A 171 -27.05 12.80 16.86
CA VAL A 171 -27.49 11.80 17.84
C VAL A 171 -26.48 11.73 19.00
N GLY A 172 -26.83 12.36 20.12
CA GLY A 172 -25.96 12.43 21.29
C GLY A 172 -24.61 13.11 20.96
N PRO A 173 -23.46 12.47 21.27
CA PRO A 173 -22.14 13.02 20.95
C PRO A 173 -21.69 12.78 19.48
N GLY A 174 -22.50 12.13 18.64
CA GLY A 174 -22.12 11.74 17.27
C GLY A 174 -23.17 12.07 16.21
N LEU A 175 -22.97 11.56 15.00
CA LEU A 175 -23.89 11.73 13.87
C LEU A 175 -24.42 10.38 13.39
N LEU A 176 -25.71 10.35 13.05
CA LEU A 176 -26.34 9.26 12.30
C LEU A 176 -26.55 9.74 10.87
N VAL A 177 -26.04 8.99 9.90
CA VAL A 177 -26.04 9.33 8.49
C VAL A 177 -26.88 8.34 7.71
N ARG A 178 -27.79 8.85 6.87
CA ARG A 178 -28.55 8.06 5.92
C ARG A 178 -27.89 8.13 4.55
N VAL A 179 -27.55 6.96 4.00
CA VAL A 179 -26.93 6.83 2.69
C VAL A 179 -27.86 6.07 1.76
N GLU A 180 -28.23 6.66 0.64
CA GLU A 180 -28.93 5.98 -0.47
C GLU A 180 -27.90 5.24 -1.32
N ILE A 181 -28.16 3.98 -1.66
CA ILE A 181 -27.22 3.12 -2.40
C ILE A 181 -27.75 2.87 -3.81
N GLY A 182 -26.95 3.24 -4.81
CA GLY A 182 -27.28 3.07 -6.22
C GLY A 182 -28.38 4.03 -6.69
N THR A 183 -29.25 3.56 -7.59
CA THR A 183 -30.37 4.33 -8.18
C THR A 183 -31.75 3.88 -7.67
N GLY A 184 -31.79 3.03 -6.65
CA GLY A 184 -33.01 2.44 -6.09
C GLY A 184 -33.36 2.99 -4.70
N PRO A 185 -34.49 2.56 -4.10
CA PRO A 185 -34.95 3.05 -2.79
C PRO A 185 -34.13 2.50 -1.60
N ALA A 186 -33.06 1.77 -1.88
CA ALA A 186 -32.24 1.15 -0.85
C ALA A 186 -31.45 2.25 -0.11
N SER A 187 -31.72 2.41 1.18
CA SER A 187 -30.94 3.29 2.03
C SER A 187 -30.57 2.59 3.32
N ILE A 188 -29.43 2.99 3.89
CA ILE A 188 -28.91 2.50 5.17
C ILE A 188 -28.75 3.66 6.13
N PHE A 189 -28.93 3.38 7.42
CA PHE A 189 -28.56 4.30 8.50
C PHE A 189 -27.31 3.77 9.17
N VAL A 190 -26.27 4.60 9.25
CA VAL A 190 -24.97 4.24 9.85
C VAL A 190 -24.46 5.41 10.68
N SER A 191 -23.64 5.14 11.70
CA SER A 191 -22.93 6.23 12.39
C SER A 191 -21.88 6.86 11.48
N ASP A 192 -21.44 8.08 11.76
CA ASP A 192 -20.33 8.71 11.04
C ASP A 192 -19.03 7.92 11.14
N GLY A 193 -18.74 7.34 12.32
CA GLY A 193 -17.59 6.46 12.50
C GLY A 193 -17.66 5.22 11.60
N GLU A 194 -18.83 4.59 11.51
CA GLU A 194 -19.05 3.45 10.64
C GLU A 194 -19.00 3.85 9.16
N LEU A 195 -19.57 5.00 8.80
CA LEU A 195 -19.53 5.51 7.43
C LEU A 195 -18.10 5.74 6.95
N ARG A 196 -17.25 6.36 7.79
CA ARG A 196 -15.81 6.50 7.52
C ARG A 196 -15.10 5.16 7.37
N ARG A 197 -15.57 4.12 8.09
CA ARG A 197 -15.03 2.76 8.04
C ARG A 197 -15.48 1.97 6.80
N ILE A 198 -16.63 2.25 6.22
CA ILE A 198 -17.09 1.54 5.00
C ILE A 198 -16.88 2.34 3.71
N THR A 199 -16.51 3.62 3.82
CA THR A 199 -16.23 4.47 2.66
C THR A 199 -14.80 4.28 2.20
N VAL A 200 -14.64 3.95 0.91
CA VAL A 200 -13.37 3.93 0.21
C VAL A 200 -12.94 5.36 -0.10
N ARG A 201 -13.75 6.14 -0.80
CA ARG A 201 -13.43 7.54 -1.13
C ARG A 201 -14.68 8.35 -1.40
N ARG A 202 -14.54 9.68 -1.30
CA ARG A 202 -15.53 10.63 -1.84
C ARG A 202 -15.34 10.72 -3.35
N ILE A 203 -16.44 10.76 -4.07
CA ILE A 203 -16.46 10.93 -5.52
C ILE A 203 -17.16 12.25 -5.86
N LYS A 204 -16.74 12.88 -6.96
CA LYS A 204 -17.46 14.02 -7.53
C LYS A 204 -18.49 13.49 -8.50
N LYS A 205 -19.72 13.97 -8.38
CA LYS A 205 -20.76 13.74 -9.38
C LYS A 205 -20.78 14.86 -10.40
#